data_AF-A0A923TI29-F1
#
_entry.id   AF-A0A923TI29-F1
#
_cell.length_a   1.000
_cell.length_b   1.000
_cell.length_c   1.000
_cell.angle_alpha   90.00
_cell.angle_beta   90.00
_cell.angle_gamma   90.00
#
_symmetry.space_group_name_H-M   'P 1'
#
loop_
_entity.id
_entity.type
_entity.pdbx_description
1 polymer ?
#
loop_
_entity_poly.entity_id
_entity_poly.type
_entity_poly.pdbx_seq_one_letter_code
_entity_poly.pdbx_strand_id
1 'polypeptide(L)'
;TNGFKVDKTGAGDVNVIAQENPITLTAFRAGDIDGAWVPEPWASRLVLEGGGKVLVNERDLWPRGDFVTTQLVVRTDYLTAHPDTVRKLITASVEANREINADPAKAKTVVSNKLKELTGKALPPAVLDRAFAQIRSTDDPIASSLRTSAEHAFTTGLVQRADLTGIYDLRLLREVLGKNVDDAGLGAIPAARPAP
;
A
#
# COMPACT_ATOMS: atom_id res chain seq x y z
N THR A 1 24.06 -6.21 -0.71
CA THR A 1 24.39 -4.78 -0.61
C THR A 1 25.38 -4.42 -1.70
N ASN A 2 25.09 -3.40 -2.52
CA ASN A 2 26.02 -2.88 -3.55
C ASN A 2 27.21 -2.10 -2.94
N GLY A 3 27.63 -2.43 -1.71
CA GLY A 3 28.78 -1.83 -1.02
C GLY A 3 28.50 -0.60 -0.14
N PHE A 4 27.40 0.13 -0.33
CA PHE A 4 27.10 1.33 0.48
C PHE A 4 26.76 1.00 1.94
N LYS A 5 27.29 1.80 2.87
CA LYS A 5 27.03 1.72 4.31
C LYS A 5 26.15 2.88 4.75
N VAL A 6 25.08 2.54 5.47
CA VAL A 6 24.15 3.50 6.09
C VAL A 6 23.88 3.01 7.51
N ASP A 7 23.96 3.90 8.50
CA ASP A 7 23.65 3.57 9.89
C ASP A 7 22.15 3.67 10.19
N LYS A 8 21.76 3.38 11.44
CA LYS A 8 20.34 3.38 11.86
C LYS A 8 19.71 4.78 11.91
N THR A 9 20.51 5.83 11.86
CA THR A 9 20.03 7.22 11.78
C THR A 9 19.75 7.65 10.34
N GLY A 10 20.17 6.83 9.36
CA GLY A 10 20.10 7.13 7.94
C GLY A 10 21.35 7.84 7.41
N ALA A 11 22.40 8.02 8.21
CA ALA A 11 23.64 8.66 7.77
C ALA A 11 24.65 7.63 7.23
N GLY A 12 25.45 8.01 6.23
CA GLY A 12 26.51 7.15 5.72
C GLY A 12 27.03 7.56 4.34
N ASP A 13 27.42 6.57 3.53
CA ASP A 13 27.85 6.79 2.13
C ASP A 13 26.69 7.35 1.27
N VAL A 14 25.45 7.10 1.71
CA VAL A 14 24.23 7.73 1.23
C VAL A 14 23.43 8.18 2.45
N ASN A 15 22.82 9.36 2.39
CA ASN A 15 21.95 9.85 3.45
C ASN A 15 20.48 9.54 3.13
N VAL A 16 19.81 8.82 4.03
CA VAL A 16 18.39 8.47 3.95
C VAL A 16 17.62 9.30 4.96
N ILE A 17 16.74 10.17 4.48
CA ILE A 17 15.92 11.04 5.32
C ILE A 17 14.45 10.71 5.18
N ALA A 18 13.74 10.60 6.32
CA ALA A 18 12.30 10.49 6.35
C ALA A 18 11.67 11.88 6.27
N GLN A 19 10.77 12.08 5.30
CA GLN A 19 10.10 13.36 5.08
C GLN A 19 8.74 13.16 4.42
N GLU A 20 7.85 14.10 4.66
CA GLU A 20 6.52 14.14 4.03
C GLU A 20 6.63 14.31 2.51
N ASN A 21 5.82 13.58 1.76
CA ASN A 21 5.90 13.57 0.31
C ASN A 21 5.85 14.95 -0.38
N PRO A 22 5.04 15.94 0.07
CA PRO A 22 5.11 17.32 -0.46
C PRO A 22 6.47 17.99 -0.28
N ILE A 23 7.15 17.71 0.83
CA ILE A 23 8.48 18.25 1.13
C ILE A 23 9.50 17.57 0.22
N THR A 24 9.41 16.26 0.05
CA THR A 24 10.28 15.48 -0.86
C THR A 24 10.31 16.05 -2.28
N LEU A 25 9.15 16.39 -2.86
CA LEU A 25 9.10 16.98 -4.20
C LEU A 25 9.79 18.35 -4.26
N THR A 26 9.61 19.17 -3.22
CA THR A 26 10.25 20.49 -3.12
C THR A 26 11.77 20.35 -3.00
N ALA A 27 12.24 19.49 -2.09
CA ALA A 27 13.66 19.21 -1.87
C ALA A 27 14.32 18.66 -3.15
N PHE A 28 13.67 17.74 -3.85
CA PHE A 28 14.18 17.19 -5.11
C PHE A 28 14.34 18.28 -6.18
N ARG A 29 13.35 19.17 -6.32
CA ARG A 29 13.42 20.29 -7.27
C ARG A 29 14.49 21.33 -6.91
N ALA A 30 14.79 21.48 -5.63
CA ALA A 30 15.84 22.36 -5.14
C ALA A 30 17.25 21.76 -5.31
N GLY A 31 17.35 20.44 -5.54
CA GLY A 31 18.62 19.71 -5.57
C GLY A 31 19.13 19.33 -4.17
N ASP A 32 18.29 19.42 -3.14
CA ASP A 32 18.64 19.05 -1.77
C ASP A 32 18.67 17.53 -1.56
N ILE A 33 18.01 16.77 -2.46
CA ILE A 33 18.06 15.31 -2.52
C ILE A 33 18.23 14.82 -3.96
N ASP A 34 18.98 13.73 -4.14
CA ASP A 34 19.26 13.15 -5.47
C ASP A 34 18.16 12.21 -5.98
N GLY A 35 17.26 11.76 -5.09
CA GLY A 35 16.23 10.80 -5.42
C GLY A 35 15.29 10.54 -4.25
N ALA A 36 14.21 9.82 -4.51
CA ALA A 36 13.23 9.47 -3.50
C ALA A 36 12.50 8.17 -3.82
N TRP A 37 12.07 7.49 -2.76
CA TRP A 37 11.19 6.33 -2.82
C TRP A 37 9.85 6.72 -2.21
N VAL A 38 8.83 6.91 -3.04
CA VAL A 38 7.53 7.48 -2.64
C VAL A 38 6.38 6.76 -3.34
N PRO A 39 5.18 6.72 -2.73
CA PRO A 39 4.00 6.17 -3.38
C PRO A 39 3.49 7.09 -4.49
N GLU A 40 2.58 6.58 -5.32
CA GLU A 40 1.79 7.43 -6.21
C GLU A 40 0.81 8.31 -5.40
N PRO A 41 0.48 9.52 -5.87
CA PRO A 41 0.88 10.14 -7.14
C PRO A 41 2.26 10.82 -7.09
N TRP A 42 2.99 10.75 -5.97
CA TRP A 42 4.23 11.52 -5.78
C TRP A 42 5.37 11.05 -6.67
N ALA A 43 5.47 9.75 -6.95
CA ALA A 43 6.40 9.22 -7.94
C ALA A 43 6.14 9.82 -9.33
N SER A 44 4.86 9.90 -9.74
CA SER A 44 4.48 10.58 -10.98
C SER A 44 4.82 12.07 -11.00
N ARG A 45 4.64 12.76 -9.87
CA ARG A 45 4.99 14.19 -9.74
C ARG A 45 6.50 14.42 -9.79
N LEU A 46 7.32 13.58 -9.16
CA LEU A 46 8.78 13.68 -9.26
C LEU A 46 9.25 13.56 -10.71
N VAL A 47 8.66 12.67 -11.49
CA VAL A 47 8.98 12.52 -12.92
C VAL A 47 8.51 13.73 -13.73
N LEU A 48 7.23 14.10 -13.60
CA LEU A 48 6.61 15.08 -14.50
C LEU A 48 6.86 16.55 -14.09
N GLU A 49 6.93 16.83 -12.79
CA GLU A 49 7.14 18.17 -12.24
C GLU A 49 8.58 18.40 -11.77
N GLY A 50 9.26 17.33 -11.34
CA GLY A 50 10.65 17.39 -10.86
C GLY A 50 11.70 17.06 -11.92
N GLY A 51 11.33 16.53 -13.09
CA GLY A 51 12.27 16.08 -14.10
C GLY A 51 13.02 14.79 -13.74
N GLY A 52 12.54 14.06 -12.72
CA GLY A 52 13.13 12.81 -12.26
C GLY A 52 12.96 11.66 -13.26
N LYS A 53 13.72 10.59 -13.05
CA LYS A 53 13.63 9.35 -13.81
C LYS A 53 13.42 8.18 -12.86
N VAL A 54 12.58 7.23 -13.26
CA VAL A 54 12.41 5.99 -12.49
C VAL A 54 13.68 5.16 -12.64
N LEU A 55 14.38 4.93 -11.53
CA LEU A 55 15.57 4.08 -11.49
C LEU A 55 15.23 2.63 -11.13
N VAL A 56 14.27 2.44 -10.22
CA VAL A 56 13.75 1.14 -9.78
C VAL A 56 12.23 1.24 -9.75
N ASN A 57 11.56 0.27 -10.36
CA ASN A 57 10.13 0.10 -10.18
C ASN A 57 9.91 -0.96 -9.10
N GLU A 58 9.16 -0.62 -8.05
CA GLU A 58 8.94 -1.51 -6.92
C GLU A 58 8.37 -2.86 -7.36
N ARG A 59 7.50 -2.89 -8.38
CA ARG A 59 6.92 -4.14 -8.92
C ARG A 59 7.99 -5.15 -9.33
N ASP A 60 9.15 -4.69 -9.79
CA ASP A 60 10.22 -5.58 -10.25
C ASP A 60 10.92 -6.30 -9.08
N LEU A 61 10.68 -5.86 -7.84
CA LEU A 61 11.25 -6.45 -6.63
C LEU A 61 10.35 -7.53 -5.99
N TRP A 62 9.12 -7.70 -6.48
CA TRP A 62 8.13 -8.58 -5.87
C TRP A 62 7.68 -9.71 -6.81
N PRO A 63 7.43 -10.92 -6.28
CA PRO A 63 6.88 -12.01 -7.08
C PRO A 63 5.60 -11.58 -7.81
N ARG A 64 5.56 -11.83 -9.13
CA ARG A 64 4.46 -11.45 -10.04
C ARG A 64 4.17 -9.93 -10.13
N GLY A 65 5.02 -9.08 -9.57
CA GLY A 65 4.76 -7.64 -9.48
C GLY A 65 3.73 -7.25 -8.44
N ASP A 66 3.40 -8.15 -7.51
CA ASP A 66 2.31 -8.00 -6.55
C ASP A 66 2.84 -7.70 -5.15
N PHE A 67 2.54 -6.52 -4.62
CA PHE A 67 2.81 -6.14 -3.25
C PHE A 67 1.74 -5.19 -2.74
N VAL A 68 1.51 -5.22 -1.43
CA VAL A 68 0.49 -4.40 -0.80
C VAL A 68 1.05 -3.04 -0.40
N THR A 69 0.35 -1.97 -0.78
CA THR A 69 0.64 -0.60 -0.31
C THR A 69 -0.39 -0.09 0.69
N THR A 70 -1.60 -0.67 0.70
CA THR A 70 -2.70 -0.26 1.57
C THR A 70 -3.55 -1.47 1.94
N GLN A 71 -3.90 -1.57 3.22
CA GLN A 71 -4.79 -2.62 3.75
C GLN A 71 -5.90 -1.98 4.56
N LEU A 72 -7.10 -2.56 4.47
CA LEU A 72 -8.18 -2.26 5.38
C LEU A 72 -7.95 -3.03 6.68
N VAL A 73 -7.73 -2.30 7.79
CA VAL A 73 -7.53 -2.88 9.11
C VAL A 73 -8.65 -2.42 10.03
N VAL A 74 -9.21 -3.35 10.79
CA VAL A 74 -10.21 -3.09 11.84
C VAL A 74 -9.69 -3.60 13.16
N ARG A 75 -10.05 -2.94 14.26
CA ARG A 75 -9.71 -3.44 15.60
C ARG A 75 -10.46 -4.74 15.88
N THR A 76 -9.79 -5.67 16.54
CA THR A 76 -10.34 -7.00 16.88
C THR A 76 -11.58 -6.93 17.76
N ASP A 77 -11.61 -6.02 18.74
CA ASP A 77 -12.76 -5.81 19.62
C ASP A 77 -13.98 -5.27 18.85
N TYR A 78 -13.75 -4.32 17.94
CA TYR A 78 -14.78 -3.77 17.07
C TYR A 78 -15.34 -4.83 16.11
N LEU A 79 -14.49 -5.64 15.48
CA LEU A 79 -14.92 -6.76 14.63
C LEU A 79 -15.80 -7.75 15.41
N THR A 80 -15.41 -8.05 16.65
CA THR A 80 -16.16 -8.97 17.52
C THR A 80 -17.53 -8.41 17.91
N ALA A 81 -17.58 -7.12 18.27
CA ALA A 81 -18.81 -6.45 18.70
C ALA A 81 -19.76 -6.10 17.54
N HIS A 82 -19.20 -5.83 16.35
CA HIS A 82 -19.94 -5.31 15.20
C HIS A 82 -19.61 -6.04 13.87
N PRO A 83 -19.72 -7.38 13.81
CA PRO A 83 -19.33 -8.15 12.62
C PRO A 83 -20.15 -7.76 11.38
N ASP A 84 -21.44 -7.46 11.52
CA ASP A 84 -22.30 -7.05 10.39
C ASP A 84 -21.90 -5.69 9.83
N THR A 85 -21.44 -4.76 10.67
CA THR A 85 -20.93 -3.47 10.22
C THR A 85 -19.63 -3.65 9.44
N VAL A 86 -18.70 -4.49 9.94
CA VAL A 86 -17.47 -4.80 9.22
C VAL A 86 -17.75 -5.51 7.90
N ARG A 87 -18.70 -6.45 7.87
CA ARG A 87 -19.15 -7.10 6.64
C ARG A 87 -19.62 -6.07 5.61
N LYS A 88 -20.48 -5.12 5.99
CA LYS A 88 -20.95 -4.06 5.10
C LYS A 88 -19.81 -3.18 4.58
N LEU A 89 -18.84 -2.85 5.43
CA LEU A 89 -17.65 -2.11 5.03
C LEU A 89 -16.82 -2.87 3.99
N ILE A 90 -16.60 -4.17 4.21
CA ILE A 90 -15.89 -5.03 3.25
C ILE A 90 -16.67 -5.14 1.94
N THR A 91 -17.99 -5.35 1.98
CA THR A 91 -18.85 -5.37 0.78
C THR A 91 -18.71 -4.08 -0.03
N ALA A 92 -18.81 -2.92 0.63
CA ALA A 92 -18.64 -1.63 -0.04
C ALA A 92 -17.24 -1.46 -0.64
N SER A 93 -16.19 -1.94 0.04
CA SER A 93 -14.82 -1.92 -0.50
C SER A 93 -14.67 -2.79 -1.75
N VAL A 94 -15.24 -4.00 -1.74
CA VAL A 94 -15.22 -4.93 -2.89
C VAL A 94 -16.00 -4.34 -4.07
N GLU A 95 -17.17 -3.75 -3.81
CA GLU A 95 -17.97 -3.07 -4.84
C GLU A 95 -17.22 -1.88 -5.44
N ALA A 96 -16.56 -1.06 -4.62
CA ALA A 96 -15.73 0.05 -5.08
C ALA A 96 -14.56 -0.45 -5.94
N ASN A 97 -13.85 -1.49 -5.51
CA ASN A 97 -12.78 -2.11 -6.31
C ASN A 97 -13.30 -2.63 -7.65
N ARG A 98 -14.48 -3.26 -7.66
CA ARG A 98 -15.13 -3.72 -8.89
C ARG A 98 -15.43 -2.56 -9.83
N GLU A 99 -15.97 -1.44 -9.33
CA GLU A 99 -16.24 -0.25 -10.14
C GLU A 99 -14.95 0.38 -10.69
N ILE A 100 -13.90 0.47 -9.87
CA ILE A 100 -12.59 0.98 -10.30
C ILE A 100 -12.04 0.14 -11.45
N ASN A 101 -12.13 -1.19 -11.34
CA ASN A 101 -11.60 -2.11 -12.34
C ASN A 101 -12.48 -2.18 -13.60
N ALA A 102 -13.81 -2.00 -13.47
CA ALA A 102 -14.73 -2.02 -14.60
C ALA A 102 -14.65 -0.76 -15.46
N ASP A 103 -14.43 0.41 -14.85
CA ASP A 103 -14.29 1.69 -15.56
C ASP A 103 -13.20 2.57 -14.92
N PRO A 104 -11.92 2.32 -15.24
CA PRO A 104 -10.81 3.10 -14.71
C PRO A 104 -10.88 4.60 -15.09
N ALA A 105 -11.50 4.94 -16.22
CA ALA A 105 -11.63 6.33 -16.66
C ALA A 105 -12.64 7.10 -15.80
N LYS A 106 -13.79 6.50 -15.51
CA LYS A 106 -14.75 7.05 -14.54
C LYS A 106 -14.15 7.11 -13.15
N ALA A 107 -13.48 6.05 -12.69
CA ALA A 107 -12.84 6.02 -11.38
C ALA A 107 -11.82 7.15 -11.21
N LYS A 108 -10.97 7.37 -12.22
CA LYS A 108 -10.04 8.48 -12.29
C LYS A 108 -10.72 9.84 -12.17
N THR A 109 -11.86 10.03 -12.83
CA THR A 109 -12.65 11.27 -12.74
C THR A 109 -13.20 11.47 -11.33
N VAL A 110 -13.79 10.43 -10.73
CA VAL A 110 -14.32 10.47 -9.36
C VAL A 110 -13.21 10.82 -8.36
N VAL A 111 -12.07 10.13 -8.43
CA VAL A 111 -10.91 10.39 -7.58
C VAL A 111 -10.38 11.80 -7.76
N SER A 112 -10.21 12.28 -9.00
CA SER A 112 -9.75 13.64 -9.28
C SER A 112 -10.66 14.71 -8.67
N ASN A 113 -11.98 14.55 -8.84
CA ASN A 113 -12.96 15.47 -8.27
C ASN A 113 -12.91 15.46 -6.74
N LYS A 114 -12.80 14.27 -6.12
CA LYS A 114 -12.73 14.17 -4.67
C LYS A 114 -11.42 14.75 -4.12
N LEU A 115 -10.29 14.54 -4.80
CA LEU A 115 -9.02 15.17 -4.44
C LEU A 115 -9.09 16.69 -4.52
N LYS A 116 -9.73 17.23 -5.57
CA LYS A 116 -9.95 18.69 -5.69
C LYS A 116 -10.79 19.24 -4.55
N GLU A 117 -11.85 18.53 -4.15
CA GLU A 117 -12.68 18.91 -3.01
C GLU A 117 -11.87 18.91 -1.71
N LEU A 118 -11.11 17.85 -1.43
CA LEU A 118 -10.37 17.69 -0.19
C LEU A 118 -9.14 18.60 -0.06
N THR A 119 -8.48 18.89 -1.18
CA THR A 119 -7.19 19.62 -1.18
C THR A 119 -7.29 21.04 -1.76
N GLY A 120 -8.46 21.42 -2.29
CA GLY A 120 -8.70 22.68 -2.97
C GLY A 120 -8.13 22.77 -4.39
N LYS A 121 -7.32 21.80 -4.84
CA LYS A 121 -6.69 21.81 -6.17
C LYS A 121 -6.74 20.43 -6.81
N ALA A 122 -7.07 20.39 -8.10
CA ALA A 122 -6.99 19.15 -8.87
C ALA A 122 -5.53 18.81 -9.16
N LEU A 123 -5.23 17.51 -9.25
CA LEU A 123 -3.97 17.05 -9.82
C LEU A 123 -3.93 17.34 -11.33
N PRO A 124 -2.76 17.66 -11.90
CA PRO A 124 -2.61 17.75 -13.35
C PRO A 124 -3.04 16.44 -14.03
N PRO A 125 -3.75 16.49 -15.18
CA PRO A 125 -4.22 15.28 -15.86
C PRO A 125 -3.12 14.26 -16.15
N ALA A 126 -1.93 14.71 -16.59
CA ALA A 126 -0.80 13.83 -16.87
C ALA A 126 -0.26 13.10 -15.62
N VAL A 127 -0.28 13.76 -14.46
CA VAL A 127 0.10 13.14 -13.18
C VAL A 127 -0.90 12.06 -12.81
N LEU A 128 -2.19 12.37 -12.97
CA LEU A 128 -3.27 11.44 -12.66
C LEU A 128 -3.24 10.22 -13.59
N ASP A 129 -3.04 10.43 -14.89
CA ASP A 129 -2.93 9.36 -15.89
C ASP A 129 -1.76 8.42 -15.60
N ARG A 130 -0.59 8.99 -15.30
CA ARG A 130 0.59 8.20 -14.94
C ARG A 130 0.38 7.43 -13.65
N ALA A 131 -0.13 8.08 -12.60
CA ALA A 131 -0.37 7.45 -11.31
C ALA A 131 -1.37 6.29 -11.42
N PHE A 132 -2.49 6.47 -12.13
CA PHE A 132 -3.46 5.39 -12.34
C PHE A 132 -2.88 4.21 -13.11
N ALA A 133 -1.98 4.42 -14.07
CA ALA A 133 -1.29 3.33 -14.76
C ALA A 133 -0.34 2.54 -13.82
N GLN A 134 0.11 3.16 -12.73
CA GLN A 134 1.00 2.57 -11.73
C GLN A 134 0.28 1.96 -10.52
N ILE A 135 -1.05 1.96 -10.47
CA ILE A 135 -1.82 1.37 -9.35
C ILE A 135 -2.77 0.29 -9.86
N ARG A 136 -3.01 -0.74 -9.04
CA ARG A 136 -4.06 -1.75 -9.27
C ARG A 136 -4.86 -1.94 -8.00
N SER A 137 -6.19 -1.95 -8.12
CA SER A 137 -7.09 -2.27 -7.01
C SER A 137 -7.40 -3.76 -6.98
N THR A 138 -7.35 -4.37 -5.80
CA THR A 138 -7.55 -5.81 -5.61
C THR A 138 -8.21 -6.08 -4.27
N ASP A 139 -9.01 -7.15 -4.21
CA ASP A 139 -9.60 -7.65 -2.96
C ASP A 139 -8.67 -8.66 -2.26
N ASP A 140 -7.64 -9.15 -2.95
CA ASP A 140 -6.59 -9.98 -2.34
C ASP A 140 -5.66 -9.09 -1.49
N PRO A 141 -5.49 -9.37 -0.17
CA PRO A 141 -4.60 -8.60 0.69
C PRO A 141 -3.10 -8.80 0.37
N ILE A 142 -2.76 -9.78 -0.48
CA ILE A 142 -1.40 -10.19 -0.84
C ILE A 142 -0.61 -10.44 0.45
N ALA A 143 -1.15 -11.30 1.32
CA ALA A 143 -0.66 -11.49 2.68
C ALA A 143 0.82 -11.90 2.76
N SER A 144 1.32 -12.62 1.75
CA SER A 144 2.73 -12.94 1.62
C SER A 144 3.63 -11.70 1.54
N SER A 145 3.15 -10.61 0.93
CA SER A 145 3.92 -9.38 0.82
C SER A 145 4.11 -8.68 2.16
N LEU A 146 3.11 -8.74 3.07
CA LEU A 146 3.24 -8.22 4.43
C LEU A 146 4.30 -8.99 5.23
N ARG A 147 4.34 -10.32 5.11
CA ARG A 147 5.37 -11.16 5.75
C ARG A 147 6.76 -10.71 5.35
N THR A 148 7.00 -10.59 4.04
CA THR A 148 8.30 -10.18 3.49
C THR A 148 8.63 -8.74 3.88
N SER A 149 7.66 -7.83 3.85
CA SER A 149 7.85 -6.44 4.28
C SER A 149 8.25 -6.33 5.76
N ALA A 150 7.61 -7.10 6.64
CA ALA A 150 7.97 -7.16 8.05
C ALA A 150 9.39 -7.74 8.27
N GLU A 151 9.78 -8.75 7.49
CA GLU A 151 11.15 -9.27 7.55
C GLU A 151 12.16 -8.24 7.03
N HIS A 152 11.88 -7.56 5.92
CA HIS A 152 12.71 -6.43 5.45
C HIS A 152 12.90 -5.40 6.56
N ALA A 153 11.80 -4.96 7.20
CA ALA A 153 11.87 -4.03 8.32
C ALA A 153 12.73 -4.57 9.47
N PHE A 154 12.56 -5.83 9.87
CA PHE A 154 13.37 -6.46 10.91
C PHE A 154 14.86 -6.50 10.54
N THR A 155 15.21 -6.87 9.30
CA THR A 155 16.61 -6.95 8.86
C THR A 155 17.33 -5.61 8.82
N THR A 156 16.62 -4.48 8.78
CA THR A 156 17.22 -3.15 8.96
C THR A 156 17.76 -2.93 10.39
N GLY A 157 17.27 -3.72 11.36
CA GLY A 157 17.58 -3.54 12.78
C GLY A 157 16.94 -2.32 13.42
N LEU A 158 15.96 -1.69 12.76
CA LEU A 158 15.20 -0.53 13.26
C LEU A 158 13.98 -0.94 14.09
N VAL A 159 13.44 -2.14 13.86
CA VAL A 159 12.27 -2.66 14.58
C VAL A 159 12.55 -4.04 15.16
N GLN A 160 11.82 -4.41 16.21
CA GLN A 160 11.80 -5.78 16.71
C GLN A 160 11.08 -6.69 15.73
N ARG A 161 11.43 -7.98 15.72
CA ARG A 161 10.69 -8.97 14.93
C ARG A 161 9.27 -9.07 15.47
N ALA A 162 8.29 -8.81 14.60
CA ALA A 162 6.88 -8.92 14.93
C ALA A 162 6.40 -10.38 14.79
N ASP A 163 5.55 -10.82 15.72
CA ASP A 163 4.69 -11.97 15.49
C ASP A 163 3.47 -11.51 14.67
N LEU A 164 3.29 -12.10 13.50
CA LEU A 164 2.22 -11.78 12.56
C LEU A 164 1.10 -12.83 12.59
N THR A 165 1.20 -13.87 13.41
CA THR A 165 0.15 -14.88 13.51
C THR A 165 -1.16 -14.25 13.98
N GLY A 166 -2.23 -14.47 13.22
CA GLY A 166 -3.55 -13.91 13.53
C GLY A 166 -3.77 -12.48 13.04
N ILE A 167 -2.81 -11.87 12.33
CA ILE A 167 -2.98 -10.50 11.80
C ILE A 167 -4.08 -10.41 10.74
N TYR A 168 -4.39 -11.52 10.07
CA TYR A 168 -5.50 -11.60 9.11
C TYR A 168 -6.70 -12.38 9.66
N ASP A 169 -7.87 -11.73 9.66
CA ASP A 169 -9.17 -12.38 9.71
C ASP A 169 -9.89 -12.18 8.38
N LEU A 170 -9.73 -13.15 7.46
CA LEU A 170 -10.33 -13.08 6.12
C LEU A 170 -11.70 -13.74 6.03
N ARG A 171 -12.32 -14.15 7.15
CA ARG A 171 -13.59 -14.91 7.12
C ARG A 171 -14.70 -14.12 6.43
N LEU A 172 -14.90 -12.87 6.83
CA LEU A 172 -15.93 -12.00 6.25
C LEU A 172 -15.63 -11.67 4.78
N LEU A 173 -14.37 -11.46 4.42
CA LEU A 173 -13.97 -11.23 3.03
C LEU A 173 -14.26 -12.44 2.14
N ARG A 174 -13.89 -13.65 2.59
CA ARG A 174 -14.16 -14.91 1.88
C ARG A 174 -15.67 -15.12 1.69
N GLU A 175 -16.48 -14.78 2.68
CA GLU A 175 -17.94 -14.83 2.57
C GLU A 175 -18.48 -13.84 1.54
N VAL A 176 -18.04 -12.57 1.59
CA VAL A 176 -18.44 -11.53 0.63
C VAL A 176 -18.07 -11.91 -0.81
N LEU A 177 -16.87 -12.48 -1.01
CA LEU A 177 -16.40 -12.86 -2.34
C LEU A 177 -16.93 -14.22 -2.82
N GLY A 178 -17.51 -15.03 -1.93
CA GLY A 178 -17.93 -16.40 -2.23
C GLY A 178 -16.78 -17.33 -2.66
N LYS A 179 -15.54 -17.01 -2.30
CA LYS A 179 -14.34 -17.77 -2.67
C LYS A 179 -13.29 -17.73 -1.57
N ASN A 180 -12.38 -18.69 -1.60
CA ASN A 180 -11.23 -18.66 -0.72
C ASN A 180 -10.28 -17.51 -1.08
N VAL A 181 -9.64 -16.94 -0.06
CA VAL A 181 -8.60 -15.90 -0.17
C VAL A 181 -7.45 -16.33 0.72
N ASP A 182 -6.25 -16.39 0.16
CA ASP A 182 -5.07 -16.85 0.88
C ASP A 182 -4.60 -15.80 1.90
N ASP A 183 -4.43 -16.21 3.15
CA ASP A 183 -3.81 -15.39 4.20
C ASP A 183 -2.31 -15.65 4.33
N ALA A 184 -1.73 -16.44 3.41
CA ALA A 184 -0.34 -16.87 3.39
C ALA A 184 0.10 -17.52 4.71
N GLY A 185 -0.81 -18.14 5.47
CA GLY A 185 -0.53 -18.73 6.78
C GLY A 185 -0.31 -17.69 7.89
N LEU A 186 -0.76 -16.45 7.69
CA LEU A 186 -0.75 -15.38 8.70
C LEU A 186 -2.12 -15.21 9.37
N GLY A 187 -3.14 -15.95 8.93
CA GLY A 187 -4.46 -15.91 9.53
C GLY A 187 -4.49 -16.50 10.94
N ALA A 188 -5.59 -16.26 11.66
CA ALA A 188 -5.83 -16.97 12.91
C ALA A 188 -5.97 -18.47 12.63
N ILE A 189 -5.25 -19.32 13.37
CA ILE A 189 -5.52 -20.77 13.38
C ILE A 189 -6.96 -20.90 13.87
N PRO A 190 -7.90 -21.50 13.10
CA PRO A 190 -9.24 -21.70 13.58
C PRO A 190 -9.16 -22.44 14.91
N ALA A 191 -9.79 -21.89 15.96
CA ALA A 191 -10.05 -22.67 17.17
C ALA A 191 -10.68 -23.98 16.70
N ALA A 192 -10.09 -25.11 17.11
CA ALA A 192 -10.58 -26.43 16.75
C ALA A 192 -12.10 -26.42 16.91
N ARG A 193 -12.82 -26.76 15.83
CA ARG A 193 -14.27 -26.96 15.91
C ARG A 193 -14.52 -27.85 17.13
N PRO A 194 -15.41 -27.49 18.07
CA PRO A 194 -15.90 -28.51 18.98
C PRO A 194 -16.41 -29.68 18.11
N ALA A 195 -15.93 -30.88 18.44
CA ALA A 195 -16.35 -32.13 17.81
C ALA A 195 -17.89 -32.23 17.84
N PRO A 196 -18.51 -32.91 16.85
CA PRO A 196 -19.94 -32.80 16.51
C PRO A 196 -20.90 -33.01 17.67
#